data_AF-A0A161PHF4-F1
#
_entry.id   AF-A0A161PHF4-F1
#
_cell.length_a   1.000
_cell.length_b   1.000
_cell.length_c   1.000
_cell.angle_alpha   90.00
_cell.angle_beta   90.00
_cell.angle_gamma   90.00
#
_symmetry.space_group_name_H-M   'P 1'
#
loop_
_entity.id
_entity.type
_entity.pdbx_description
1 polymer ?
#
loop_
_entity_poly.entity_id
_entity_poly.type
_entity_poly.pdbx_seq_one_letter_code
_entity_poly.pdbx_strand_id
1 'polypeptide(L)' 'MQFYKKPLKAYLFNDLSAVDDHDHELIYFFEKGYVTVLGEFEHEKYEGGTACLIFNQEDVISVSKGMLRFVDTP' A
#
# COMPACT_ATOMS: atom_id res chain seq x y z
N MET A 1 -10.48 -3.44 -10.24
CA MET A 1 -9.57 -2.31 -9.97
C MET A 1 -10.37 -1.02 -10.03
N GLN A 2 -10.35 -0.22 -8.98
CA GLN A 2 -11.04 1.06 -8.86
C GLN A 2 -10.04 2.14 -8.45
N PHE A 3 -9.93 3.21 -9.23
CA PHE A 3 -9.16 4.39 -8.85
C PHE A 3 -10.05 5.42 -8.17
N TYR A 4 -9.54 6.07 -7.12
CA TYR A 4 -10.27 7.14 -6.46
C TYR A 4 -10.18 8.42 -7.29
N LYS A 5 -11.31 9.14 -7.40
CA LYS A 5 -11.36 10.44 -8.10
C LYS A 5 -10.44 11.49 -7.46
N LYS A 6 -10.26 11.39 -6.15
CA LYS A 6 -9.28 12.14 -5.38
C LYS A 6 -8.45 11.15 -4.60
N PRO A 7 -7.12 11.28 -4.58
CA PRO A 7 -6.29 10.42 -3.75
C PRO A 7 -6.68 10.58 -2.28
N LEU A 8 -6.74 9.47 -1.56
CA LEU A 8 -7.05 9.44 -0.14
C LEU A 8 -5.75 9.45 0.67
N LYS A 9 -5.80 9.95 1.90
CA LYS A 9 -4.67 9.87 2.82
C LYS A 9 -4.87 8.68 3.75
N ALA A 10 -3.85 7.85 3.89
CA ALA A 10 -3.85 6.76 4.87
C ALA A 10 -2.53 6.75 5.64
N TYR A 11 -2.54 6.11 6.80
CA TYR A 11 -1.34 5.82 7.58
C TYR A 11 -1.02 4.33 7.45
N LEU A 12 0.18 4.02 6.99
CA LEU A 12 0.76 2.68 7.00
C LEU A 12 1.39 2.44 8.37
N PHE A 13 0.96 1.41 9.10
CA PHE A 13 1.40 1.19 10.48
C PHE A 13 2.70 0.40 10.65
N ASN A 14 3.00 -0.45 9.67
CA ASN A 14 4.17 -1.33 9.68
C ASN A 14 5.09 -0.97 8.54
N ASP A 15 6.38 -1.08 8.79
CA ASP A 15 7.37 -0.99 7.72
C ASP A 15 7.12 -2.15 6.75
N LEU A 16 7.18 -1.87 5.46
CA LEU A 16 7.03 -2.86 4.41
C LEU A 16 8.37 -3.09 3.75
N SER A 17 8.78 -4.35 3.70
CA SER A 17 9.90 -4.77 2.85
C SER A 17 9.39 -5.81 1.87
N ALA A 18 9.83 -5.70 0.62
CA ALA A 18 9.80 -6.82 -0.29
C ALA A 18 11.23 -7.31 -0.47
N VAL A 19 11.38 -8.63 -0.41
CA VAL A 19 12.62 -9.33 -0.70
C VAL A 19 12.38 -10.23 -1.90
N ASP A 20 13.39 -10.37 -2.74
CA ASP A 20 13.37 -11.33 -3.84
C ASP A 20 13.45 -12.75 -3.28
N ASP A 21 12.66 -13.66 -3.85
CA ASP A 21 12.55 -15.04 -3.36
C ASP A 21 13.79 -15.88 -3.71
N HIS A 22 14.59 -15.50 -4.73
CA HIS A 22 15.77 -16.26 -5.16
C HIS A 22 17.03 -15.92 -4.36
N ASP A 23 17.32 -14.63 -4.13
CA ASP A 23 18.57 -14.18 -3.50
C ASP A 23 18.36 -13.44 -2.16
N HIS A 24 17.11 -13.30 -1.70
CA HIS A 24 16.74 -12.52 -0.52
C HIS A 24 17.19 -11.05 -0.58
N GLU A 25 17.48 -10.53 -1.77
CA GLU A 25 17.82 -9.13 -1.94
C GLU A 25 16.58 -8.26 -1.66
N LEU A 26 16.80 -7.17 -0.92
CA LEU A 26 15.74 -6.20 -0.65
C LEU A 26 15.37 -5.50 -1.97
N ILE A 27 14.16 -5.78 -2.46
CA ILE A 27 13.59 -5.15 -3.65
C ILE A 27 13.14 -3.72 -3.30
N TYR A 28 12.50 -3.54 -2.15
CA TYR A 28 12.15 -2.23 -1.62
C TYR A 28 11.96 -2.25 -0.10
N PHE A 29 12.19 -1.10 0.54
CA PHE A 29 11.84 -0.85 1.94
C PHE A 29 11.03 0.44 2.04
N PHE A 30 9.91 0.37 2.73
CA PHE A 30 8.98 1.47 2.96
C PHE A 30 8.80 1.62 4.47
N GLU A 31 9.21 2.75 4.99
CA GLU A 31 8.96 3.09 6.38
C GLU A 31 7.47 3.38 6.60
N LYS A 32 6.95 2.99 7.77
CA LYS A 32 5.62 3.36 8.23
C LYS A 32 5.42 4.87 8.19
N GLY A 33 4.22 5.33 7.86
CA GLY A 33 3.97 6.76 7.74
C GLY A 33 2.73 7.09 6.94
N TYR A 34 2.57 8.38 6.64
CA TYR A 34 1.46 8.83 5.81
C TYR A 34 1.73 8.55 4.33
N VAL A 35 0.79 7.84 3.71
CA VAL A 35 0.83 7.47 2.30
C VAL A 35 -0.40 8.00 1.58
N THR A 36 -0.28 8.13 0.27
CA THR A 36 -1.36 8.55 -0.60
C THR A 36 -1.96 7.34 -1.29
N VAL A 37 -3.24 7.04 -1.06
CA VAL A 37 -3.94 5.91 -1.67
C VAL A 37 -4.60 6.37 -2.97
N LEU A 38 -4.21 5.74 -4.07
CA LEU A 38 -4.66 6.09 -5.43
C LEU A 38 -5.89 5.28 -5.85
N GLY A 39 -6.06 4.09 -5.29
CA GLY A 39 -7.15 3.18 -5.64
C GLY A 39 -7.05 1.85 -4.91
N GLU A 40 -7.96 0.95 -5.21
CA GLU A 40 -8.00 -0.40 -4.66
C GLU A 40 -8.44 -1.44 -5.69
N PHE A 41 -8.06 -2.68 -5.48
CA PHE A 41 -8.45 -3.81 -6.32
C PHE A 41 -8.57 -5.08 -5.50
N GLU A 42 -9.47 -5.95 -5.94
CA GLU A 42 -9.63 -7.27 -5.33
C GLU A 42 -8.58 -8.23 -5.90
N HIS A 43 -7.91 -8.97 -5.03
CA HIS A 43 -6.96 -10.00 -5.41
C HIS A 43 -6.75 -11.00 -4.27
N GLU A 44 -6.89 -12.29 -4.59
CA GLU A 44 -6.84 -13.41 -3.64
C GLU A 44 -5.52 -13.57 -2.87
N LYS A 45 -4.43 -12.96 -3.35
CA LYS A 45 -3.11 -13.02 -2.72
C LYS A 45 -2.98 -12.09 -1.51
N TYR A 46 -3.89 -11.12 -1.36
CA TYR A 46 -3.85 -10.15 -0.29
C TYR A 46 -4.80 -10.55 0.83
N GLU A 47 -4.32 -10.48 2.07
CA GLU A 47 -5.15 -10.74 3.24
C GLU A 47 -6.38 -9.81 3.27
N GLY A 48 -7.57 -10.42 3.37
CA GLY A 48 -8.84 -9.69 3.28
C GLY A 48 -9.35 -9.45 1.85
N GLY A 49 -8.69 -10.00 0.83
CA GLY A 49 -9.17 -10.03 -0.55
C GLY A 49 -9.03 -8.72 -1.32
N THR A 50 -8.59 -7.64 -0.67
CA THR A 50 -8.48 -6.29 -1.27
C THR A 50 -7.12 -5.68 -0.99
N ALA A 51 -6.47 -5.20 -2.06
CA ALA A 51 -5.25 -4.43 -2.02
C ALA A 51 -5.50 -2.96 -2.37
N CYS A 52 -4.71 -2.07 -1.81
CA CYS A 52 -4.69 -0.65 -2.11
C CYS A 52 -3.39 -0.29 -2.84
N LEU A 53 -3.50 0.56 -3.85
CA LEU A 53 -2.36 1.19 -4.50
C LEU A 53 -1.98 2.44 -3.72
N ILE A 54 -0.76 2.47 -3.21
CA ILE A 54 -0.23 3.58 -2.44
C ILE A 54 0.97 4.21 -3.12
N PHE A 55 1.13 5.52 -2.91
CA PHE A 55 2.25 6.32 -3.36
C PHE A 55 2.99 6.90 -2.14
N ASN A 56 4.29 6.67 -2.07
CA ASN A 56 5.17 7.09 -0.96
C ASN A 56 6.11 8.25 -1.33
N GLN A 57 5.77 9.06 -2.34
CA GLN A 57 6.60 10.16 -2.87
C GLN A 57 7.71 9.73 -3.83
N GLU A 58 8.04 8.44 -3.93
CA GLU A 58 9.03 7.92 -4.89
C GLU A 58 8.41 6.87 -5.81
N ASP A 59 7.68 5.91 -5.25
CA ASP A 59 7.17 4.74 -5.95
C ASP A 59 5.68 4.47 -5.69
N VAL A 60 5.08 3.69 -6.59
CA VAL A 60 3.71 3.17 -6.44
C VAL A 60 3.77 1.67 -6.16
N ILE A 61 3.23 1.25 -5.02
CA ILE A 61 3.17 -0.16 -4.62
C ILE A 61 1.74 -0.58 -4.24
N SER A 62 1.47 -1.88 -4.27
CA SER A 62 0.21 -2.46 -3.83
C SER A 62 0.36 -3.17 -2.48
N VAL A 63 -0.48 -2.79 -1.52
CA VAL A 63 -0.46 -3.29 -0.13
C VAL A 63 -1.82 -3.80 0.29
N SER A 64 -1.89 -4.75 1.23
CA SER A 64 -3.19 -5.20 1.78
C SER A 64 -3.94 -4.02 2.40
N LYS A 65 -5.24 -3.89 2.10
CA LYS A 65 -6.06 -2.81 2.66
C LYS A 65 -6.04 -2.76 4.19
N GLY A 66 -5.93 -3.93 4.84
CA GLY A 66 -5.81 -4.05 6.30
C GLY A 66 -4.55 -3.43 6.91
N MET A 67 -3.52 -3.13 6.11
CA MET A 67 -2.30 -2.47 6.57
C MET A 67 -2.43 -0.94 6.67
N LEU A 68 -3.53 -0.39 6.13
CA LEU A 68 -3.76 1.04 6.03
C LEU A 68 -4.85 1.49 7.01
N ARG A 69 -4.60 2.61 7.69
CA ARG A 69 -5.65 3.38 8.35
C ARG A 69 -5.95 4.63 7.56
N PHE A 70 -7.08 4.59 6.88
CA PHE A 70 -7.62 5.74 6.19
C PHE A 70 -7.88 6.85 7.22
N VAL A 71 -7.41 8.04 6.89
CA VAL A 71 -7.68 9.25 7.68
C VAL A 71 -8.77 9.98 6.93
N ASP A 72 -9.95 10.09 7.54
CA ASP A 72 -10.98 11.00 7.03
C ASP A 72 -10.39 12.41 7.00
N THR A 73 -10.16 12.93 5.79
CA THR A 73 -9.97 14.36 5.61
C THR A 73 -11.34 15.01 5.72
N PRO A 74 -11.58 15.89 6.71
CA PRO A 74 -12.85 16.57 6.90
C PRO A 74 -13.27 17.43 5.70
#